data_AF-A0A9D7N6C8-F1
#
_entry.id   AF-A0A9D7N6C8-F1
#
_cell.length_a   1.000
_cell.length_b   1.000
_cell.length_c   1.000
_cell.angle_alpha   90.00
_cell.angle_beta   90.00
_cell.angle_gamma   90.00
#
_symmetry.space_group_name_H-M   'P 1'
#
loop_
_entity.id
_entity.type
_entity.pdbx_description
1 polymer ?
#
loop_
_entity_poly.entity_id
_entity_poly.type
_entity_poly.pdbx_seq_one_letter_code
_entity_poly.pdbx_strand_id
1 'polypeptide(L)'
;MKLRAAQSRFFETADRLRILAAVVATLQDLDFQIEALDEELGIVSGWRFDANEGADALDPSYHLYDGQSLLLFTRTYRSWGPFRHRTDHTRVTVTVRKRGATRSVVRASAQFFLRVIEDPEPYQRFFRLLEQALLLEARLVEEPGA
;
A
#
# COMPACT_ATOMS: atom_id res chain seq x y z
N MET A 1 -20.35 2.62 -10.86
CA MET A 1 -19.48 3.59 -11.58
C MET A 1 -18.56 4.45 -10.69
N LYS A 2 -18.63 4.41 -9.34
CA LYS A 2 -17.83 5.32 -8.47
C LYS A 2 -16.38 4.88 -8.20
N LEU A 3 -16.07 3.58 -8.23
CA LEU A 3 -14.75 3.04 -7.85
C LEU A 3 -13.61 3.40 -8.82
N ARG A 4 -13.87 3.37 -10.14
CA ARG A 4 -12.83 3.71 -11.14
C ARG A 4 -12.36 5.16 -11.04
N ALA A 5 -13.24 6.07 -10.61
CA ALA A 5 -12.89 7.46 -10.39
C ALA A 5 -12.04 7.66 -9.13
N ALA A 6 -12.23 6.84 -8.09
CA ALA A 6 -11.44 6.90 -6.87
C ALA A 6 -10.01 6.37 -7.05
N GLN A 7 -9.79 5.42 -7.97
CA GLN A 7 -8.50 4.76 -8.20
C GLN A 7 -7.49 5.59 -9.01
N SER A 8 -7.88 6.72 -9.61
CA SER A 8 -6.98 7.51 -10.45
C SER A 8 -7.15 9.01 -10.24
N ARG A 9 -6.03 9.74 -10.22
CA ARG A 9 -6.02 11.21 -10.24
C ARG A 9 -5.05 11.78 -11.26
N PHE A 10 -5.38 12.98 -11.73
CA PHE A 10 -4.54 13.77 -12.63
C PHE A 10 -3.76 14.80 -11.81
N PHE A 11 -2.51 14.98 -12.20
CA PHE A 11 -1.60 15.97 -11.61
C PHE A 11 -1.06 16.87 -12.71
N GLU A 12 -0.87 18.16 -12.39
CA GLU A 12 -0.38 19.19 -13.31
C GLU A 12 1.15 19.26 -13.40
N THR A 13 1.84 18.13 -13.19
CA THR A 13 3.29 18.02 -13.37
C THR A 13 3.64 16.89 -14.33
N ALA A 14 4.63 17.13 -15.18
CA ALA A 14 5.20 16.15 -16.09
C ALA A 14 6.52 15.54 -15.56
N ASP A 15 6.99 16.01 -14.41
CA ASP A 15 8.12 15.40 -13.72
C ASP A 15 7.68 14.09 -13.05
N ARG A 16 8.03 12.98 -13.70
CA ARG A 16 7.66 11.65 -13.23
C ARG A 16 8.48 11.24 -12.02
N LEU A 17 9.76 11.61 -11.95
CA LEU A 17 10.63 11.23 -10.83
C LEU A 17 10.10 11.84 -9.54
N ARG A 18 9.69 13.10 -9.62
CA ARG A 18 9.05 13.79 -8.49
C ARG A 18 7.76 13.12 -8.03
N ILE A 19 6.88 12.71 -8.96
CA ILE A 19 5.67 11.97 -8.59
C ILE A 19 6.03 10.63 -7.96
N LEU A 20 7.00 9.90 -8.50
CA LEU A 20 7.42 8.60 -7.95
C LEU A 20 7.98 8.74 -6.53
N ALA A 21 8.80 9.76 -6.27
CA ALA A 21 9.32 10.07 -4.95
C ALA A 21 8.19 10.36 -3.95
N ALA A 22 7.23 11.21 -4.32
CA ALA A 22 6.06 11.49 -3.49
C ALA A 22 5.18 10.25 -3.28
N VAL A 23 5.06 9.37 -4.28
CA VAL A 23 4.36 8.08 -4.14
C VAL A 23 5.07 7.18 -3.13
N VAL A 24 6.40 7.09 -3.18
CA VAL A 24 7.17 6.31 -2.20
C VAL A 24 6.97 6.87 -0.78
N ALA A 25 7.08 8.18 -0.60
CA ALA A 25 6.88 8.84 0.69
C ALA A 25 5.47 8.57 1.24
N THR A 26 4.43 8.72 0.40
CA THR A 26 3.05 8.46 0.84
C THR A 26 2.75 7.01 1.15
N LEU A 27 3.38 6.07 0.45
CA LEU A 27 3.26 4.65 0.79
C LEU A 27 3.91 4.37 2.14
N GLN A 28 5.08 4.94 2.41
CA GLN A 28 5.75 4.83 3.71
C GLN A 28 4.93 5.45 4.84
N ASP A 29 4.31 6.63 4.62
CA ASP A 29 3.40 7.27 5.58
C ASP A 29 2.15 6.43 5.89
N LEU A 30 1.75 5.58 4.95
CA LEU A 30 0.64 4.64 5.09
C LEU A 30 1.07 3.27 5.64
N ASP A 31 2.32 3.16 6.10
CA ASP A 31 2.93 1.96 6.67
C ASP A 31 3.14 0.82 5.65
N PHE A 32 3.22 1.15 4.35
CA PHE A 32 3.59 0.19 3.33
C PHE A 32 5.11 0.07 3.21
N GLN A 33 5.59 -1.16 3.19
CA GLN A 33 6.95 -1.49 2.80
C GLN A 33 7.04 -1.56 1.27
N ILE A 34 8.03 -0.89 0.68
CA ILE A 34 8.23 -0.87 -0.77
C ILE A 34 8.82 -2.21 -1.21
N GLU A 35 8.14 -2.88 -2.13
CA GLU A 35 8.55 -4.16 -2.72
C GLU A 35 9.32 -3.94 -4.02
N ALA A 36 8.84 -3.02 -4.86
CA ALA A 36 9.48 -2.69 -6.13
C ALA A 36 9.23 -1.24 -6.52
N LEU A 37 10.26 -0.61 -7.09
CA LEU A 37 10.22 0.70 -7.71
C LEU A 37 10.87 0.57 -9.10
N ASP A 38 10.06 0.75 -10.13
CA ASP A 38 10.51 0.79 -11.52
C ASP A 38 10.30 2.20 -12.07
N GLU A 39 11.39 2.94 -12.20
CA GLU A 39 11.37 4.31 -12.70
C GLU A 39 11.08 4.40 -14.20
N GLU A 40 11.43 3.39 -14.98
CA GLU A 40 11.24 3.36 -16.43
C GLU A 40 9.76 3.12 -16.77
N LEU A 41 9.16 2.13 -16.14
CA LEU A 41 7.73 1.80 -16.26
C LEU A 41 6.84 2.74 -15.45
N GLY A 42 7.40 3.44 -14.46
CA GLY A 42 6.67 4.33 -13.56
C GLY A 42 5.77 3.54 -12.59
N ILE A 43 6.26 2.42 -12.06
CA ILE A 43 5.51 1.52 -11.19
C ILE A 43 6.14 1.56 -9.80
N VAL A 44 5.28 1.69 -8.79
CA VAL A 44 5.65 1.50 -7.38
C VAL A 44 4.73 0.45 -6.79
N SER A 45 5.28 -0.62 -6.25
CA SER A 45 4.52 -1.61 -5.50
C SER A 45 5.01 -1.70 -4.07
N GLY A 46 4.07 -1.91 -3.16
CA GLY A 46 4.36 -2.13 -1.76
C GLY A 46 3.37 -3.08 -1.12
N TRP A 47 3.72 -3.55 0.06
CA TRP A 47 2.85 -4.38 0.87
C TRP A 47 2.86 -3.89 2.31
N ARG A 48 1.73 -4.06 2.99
CA ARG A 48 1.59 -3.85 4.42
C ARG A 48 0.99 -5.10 5.04
N PHE A 49 1.52 -5.52 6.18
CA PHE A 49 0.93 -6.58 6.98
C PHE A 49 -0.29 -6.05 7.73
N ASP A 50 -1.46 -6.64 7.51
CA ASP A 50 -2.64 -6.36 8.31
C ASP A 50 -2.87 -7.57 9.22
N ALA A 51 -2.52 -7.42 10.50
CA ALA A 51 -2.71 -8.46 11.50
C ALA A 51 -4.20 -8.79 11.63
N ASN A 52 -4.66 -9.80 10.90
CA ASN A 52 -6.04 -10.26 10.96
C ASN A 52 -6.18 -11.20 12.17
N GLU A 53 -6.23 -10.66 13.39
CA GLU A 53 -6.69 -11.37 14.59
C GLU A 53 -8.23 -11.53 14.57
N GLY A 54 -8.76 -12.03 13.46
CA GLY A 54 -10.18 -12.28 13.27
C GLY A 54 -10.59 -13.64 13.84
N ALA A 55 -11.21 -13.64 15.02
CA ALA A 55 -12.05 -14.70 15.61
C ALA A 55 -11.45 -16.11 15.86
N ASP A 56 -10.21 -16.39 15.45
CA ASP A 56 -9.52 -17.67 15.70
C ASP A 56 -8.61 -17.63 16.95
N ALA A 57 -8.89 -16.74 17.92
CA ALA A 57 -8.16 -16.62 19.20
C ALA A 57 -8.20 -17.88 20.09
N LEU A 58 -8.90 -18.92 19.65
CA LEU A 58 -9.06 -20.20 20.34
C LEU A 58 -8.34 -21.37 19.65
N ASP A 59 -7.65 -21.15 18.52
CA ASP A 59 -6.81 -22.20 17.93
C ASP A 59 -5.34 -22.04 18.39
N PRO A 60 -4.91 -22.77 19.43
CA PRO A 60 -3.56 -22.65 19.97
C PRO A 60 -2.45 -23.05 18.99
N SER A 61 -2.77 -23.69 17.86
CA SER A 61 -1.78 -23.97 16.81
C SER A 61 -1.28 -22.71 16.10
N TYR A 62 -2.02 -21.60 16.17
CA TYR A 62 -1.63 -20.32 15.58
C TYR A 62 -0.53 -19.60 16.36
N HIS A 63 -0.37 -19.90 17.65
CA HIS A 63 0.67 -19.33 18.51
C HIS A 63 2.05 -19.98 18.34
N LEU A 64 2.26 -20.86 17.36
CA LEU A 64 3.57 -21.46 17.10
C LEU A 64 4.49 -20.58 16.23
N TYR A 65 3.98 -19.47 15.69
CA TYR A 65 4.70 -18.65 14.70
C TYR A 65 4.90 -17.18 15.10
N ASP A 66 4.55 -16.81 16.33
CA ASP A 66 4.96 -15.55 16.93
C ASP A 66 6.28 -15.76 17.70
N GLY A 67 7.24 -14.85 17.52
CA GLY A 67 8.56 -14.91 18.16
C GLY A 67 8.52 -14.68 19.69
N GLN A 68 7.35 -14.36 20.26
CA GLN A 68 7.16 -14.09 21.69
C GLN A 68 6.07 -14.95 22.37
N SER A 69 5.49 -15.94 21.68
CA SER A 69 4.43 -16.75 22.26
C SER A 69 4.95 -17.98 23.03
N LEU A 70 4.48 -18.12 24.27
CA LEU A 70 4.80 -19.22 25.18
C LEU A 70 4.34 -20.58 24.59
N LEU A 71 5.26 -21.55 24.53
CA LEU A 71 5.00 -22.93 24.12
C LEU A 71 3.93 -23.59 25.02
N LEU A 72 2.74 -23.84 24.48
CA LEU A 72 1.71 -24.65 25.13
C LEU A 72 1.95 -26.15 24.83
N PHE A 73 2.43 -26.92 25.81
CA PHE A 73 2.59 -28.37 25.70
C PHE A 73 1.25 -29.09 25.90
N THR A 74 0.40 -29.10 24.87
CA THR A 74 -0.83 -29.91 24.84
C THR A 74 -0.65 -31.14 23.95
N ARG A 75 -1.12 -32.29 24.42
CA ARG A 75 -0.77 -33.62 23.87
C ARG A 75 -1.64 -34.07 22.70
N THR A 76 -2.78 -33.42 22.42
CA THR A 76 -3.60 -33.73 21.23
C THR A 76 -4.57 -32.58 20.94
N TYR A 77 -4.26 -31.76 19.94
CA TYR A 77 -5.25 -30.96 19.22
C TYR A 77 -4.91 -31.09 17.73
N ARG A 78 -5.71 -31.84 16.98
CA ARG A 78 -5.59 -31.97 15.53
C ARG A 78 -6.92 -31.53 14.92
N SER A 79 -7.12 -30.22 14.77
CA SER A 79 -8.05 -29.73 13.76
C SER A 79 -7.44 -30.11 12.40
N TRP A 80 -8.18 -30.86 11.59
CA TRP A 80 -7.79 -31.11 10.20
C TRP A 80 -7.76 -29.74 9.50
N GLY A 81 -6.56 -29.35 9.07
CA GLY A 81 -6.05 -28.00 9.32
C GLY A 81 -6.64 -26.88 8.46
N PRO A 82 -6.59 -25.61 8.94
CA PRO A 82 -6.85 -24.47 8.08
C PRO A 82 -5.58 -24.16 7.29
N PHE A 83 -5.48 -24.64 6.04
CA PHE A 83 -4.49 -24.14 5.08
C PHE A 83 -4.88 -22.75 4.57
N ARG A 84 -5.14 -21.80 5.47
CA ARG A 84 -5.17 -20.39 5.08
C ARG A 84 -3.72 -20.03 4.76
N HIS A 85 -3.38 -20.03 3.47
CA HIS A 85 -2.15 -19.43 3.01
C HIS A 85 -2.08 -18.04 3.63
N ARG A 86 -0.98 -17.78 4.35
CA ARG A 86 -0.72 -16.50 5.00
C ARG A 86 -0.60 -15.45 3.89
N THR A 87 -1.70 -14.75 3.63
CA THR A 87 -1.76 -13.60 2.73
C THR A 87 -2.56 -12.49 3.40
N ASP A 88 -2.25 -12.28 4.67
CA ASP A 88 -2.63 -11.14 5.52
C ASP A 88 -1.84 -9.88 5.15
N HIS A 89 -1.48 -9.74 3.87
CA HIS A 89 -0.84 -8.54 3.36
C HIS A 89 -1.76 -7.83 2.37
N THR A 90 -1.97 -6.54 2.61
CA THR A 90 -2.48 -5.64 1.57
C THR A 90 -1.34 -5.34 0.61
N ARG A 91 -1.52 -5.68 -0.66
CA ARG A 91 -0.61 -5.32 -1.75
C ARG A 91 -1.16 -4.11 -2.48
N VAL A 92 -0.35 -3.09 -2.66
CA VAL A 92 -0.70 -1.90 -3.43
C VAL A 92 0.24 -1.77 -4.63
N THR A 93 -0.32 -1.37 -5.76
CA THR A 93 0.43 -1.06 -6.97
C THR A 93 -0.04 0.30 -7.48
N VAL A 94 0.90 1.22 -7.57
CA VAL A 94 0.71 2.57 -8.10
C VAL A 94 1.43 2.67 -9.43
N THR A 95 0.76 3.21 -10.43
CA THR A 95 1.33 3.44 -11.76
C THR A 95 1.22 4.92 -12.10
N VAL A 96 2.34 5.50 -12.54
CA VAL A 96 2.47 6.89 -12.95
C VAL A 96 2.71 6.93 -14.45
N ARG A 97 1.76 7.52 -15.20
CA ARG A 97 1.87 7.65 -16.66
C ARG A 97 1.82 9.11 -17.05
N LYS A 98 2.79 9.57 -17.84
CA LYS A 98 2.74 10.92 -18.42
C LYS A 98 1.60 11.02 -19.43
N ARG A 99 0.87 12.13 -19.41
CA ARG A 99 -0.21 12.43 -20.35
C ARG A 99 0.05 13.81 -20.97
N GLY A 100 0.86 13.82 -22.01
CA GLY A 100 1.33 15.06 -22.66
C GLY A 100 2.56 15.66 -21.96
N ALA A 101 2.84 16.93 -22.26
CA ALA A 101 4.04 17.61 -21.78
C ALA A 101 3.92 18.24 -20.38
N THR A 102 2.70 18.37 -19.84
CA THR A 102 2.44 19.15 -18.62
C THR A 102 1.65 18.40 -17.55
N ARG A 103 1.16 17.19 -17.86
CA ARG A 103 0.26 16.45 -16.95
C ARG A 103 0.68 15.00 -16.83
N SER A 104 0.39 14.43 -15.68
CA SER A 104 0.56 13.00 -15.41
C SER A 104 -0.71 12.44 -14.78
N VAL A 105 -0.96 11.15 -15.02
CA VAL A 105 -2.02 10.39 -14.36
C VAL A 105 -1.40 9.37 -13.43
N VAL A 106 -1.85 9.36 -12.18
CA VAL A 106 -1.48 8.37 -11.18
C VAL A 106 -2.67 7.47 -10.95
N ARG A 107 -2.44 6.16 -11.03
CA ARG A 107 -3.44 5.14 -10.76
C ARG A 107 -2.97 4.25 -9.61
N ALA A 108 -3.79 4.10 -8.59
CA ALA A 108 -3.56 3.19 -7.47
C ALA A 108 -4.52 2.00 -7.56
N SER A 109 -4.00 0.81 -7.27
CA SER A 109 -4.76 -0.44 -7.18
C SER A 109 -4.32 -1.18 -5.94
N ALA A 110 -5.26 -1.55 -5.07
CA ALA A 110 -4.97 -2.30 -3.86
C ALA A 110 -5.71 -3.64 -3.85
N GLN A 111 -5.03 -4.67 -3.36
CA GLN A 111 -5.52 -6.02 -3.21
C GLN A 111 -5.28 -6.51 -1.78
N PHE A 112 -6.29 -7.09 -1.18
CA PHE A 112 -6.21 -7.74 0.13
C PHE A 112 -6.71 -9.17 0.00
N PHE A 113 -5.93 -10.15 0.45
CA PHE A 113 -6.30 -11.57 0.36
C PHE A 113 -6.71 -11.99 -1.07
N LEU A 114 -5.96 -11.53 -2.08
CA LEU A 114 -6.24 -11.74 -3.52
C LEU A 114 -7.58 -11.15 -4.02
N ARG A 115 -8.25 -10.33 -3.20
CA ARG A 115 -9.47 -9.59 -3.57
C ARG A 115 -9.14 -8.11 -3.76
N VAL A 116 -9.71 -7.51 -4.81
CA VAL A 116 -9.55 -6.08 -5.05
C VAL A 116 -10.28 -5.30 -3.96
N ILE A 117 -9.65 -4.27 -3.42
CA ILE A 117 -10.32 -3.35 -2.49
C ILE A 117 -11.27 -2.46 -3.30
N GLU A 118 -12.57 -2.61 -3.05
CA GLU A 118 -13.64 -1.85 -3.71
C GLU A 118 -14.09 -0.62 -2.92
N ASP A 119 -13.65 -0.48 -1.67
CA ASP A 119 -13.93 0.70 -0.86
C ASP A 119 -13.18 1.92 -1.45
N PRO A 120 -13.86 3.04 -1.75
CA PRO A 120 -13.20 4.26 -2.22
C PRO A 120 -12.40 4.99 -1.12
N GLU A 121 -12.68 4.79 0.17
CA GLU A 121 -12.06 5.55 1.27
C GLU A 121 -10.52 5.40 1.32
N PRO A 122 -9.93 4.20 1.23
CA PRO A 122 -8.47 4.03 1.22
C PRO A 122 -7.79 4.78 0.07
N TYR A 123 -8.40 4.77 -1.12
CA TYR A 123 -7.87 5.50 -2.27
C TYR A 123 -7.97 7.02 -2.09
N GLN A 124 -9.07 7.51 -1.52
CA GLN A 124 -9.23 8.93 -1.22
C GLN A 124 -8.19 9.42 -0.22
N ARG A 125 -7.91 8.62 0.83
CA ARG A 125 -6.87 8.93 1.82
C ARG A 125 -5.49 8.96 1.16
N PHE A 126 -5.16 7.97 0.33
CA PHE A 126 -3.91 7.92 -0.42
C PHE A 126 -3.71 9.18 -1.28
N PHE A 127 -4.69 9.53 -2.12
CA PHE A 127 -4.55 10.70 -3.00
C PHE A 127 -4.46 12.03 -2.24
N ARG A 128 -5.15 12.14 -1.10
CA ARG A 128 -5.04 13.32 -0.23
C ARG A 128 -3.62 13.51 0.32
N LEU A 129 -3.01 12.42 0.80
CA LEU A 129 -1.61 12.45 1.28
C LEU A 129 -0.63 12.73 0.12
N LEU A 130 -0.88 12.18 -1.06
CA LEU A 130 -0.04 12.40 -2.24
C LEU A 130 -0.05 13.85 -2.71
N GLU A 131 -1.21 14.48 -2.70
CA GLU A 131 -1.33 15.92 -2.96
C GLU A 131 -0.55 16.74 -1.93
N GLN A 132 -0.64 16.39 -0.64
CA GLN A 132 0.10 17.06 0.42
C GLN A 132 1.62 16.90 0.27
N ALA A 133 2.10 15.69 -0.02
CA ALA A 133 3.52 15.40 -0.24
C ALA A 133 4.08 16.19 -1.44
N LEU A 134 3.37 16.19 -2.58
CA LEU A 134 3.78 16.94 -3.77
C LEU A 134 3.82 18.45 -3.54
N LEU A 135 2.89 18.99 -2.75
CA LEU A 135 2.87 20.40 -2.36
C LEU A 135 4.02 20.74 -1.39
N LEU A 136 4.37 19.85 -0.47
CA LEU A 136 5.50 20.04 0.43
C LEU A 136 6.82 20.08 -0.34
N GLU A 137 7.03 19.13 -1.25
CA GLU A 137 8.20 19.12 -2.13
C GLU A 137 8.27 20.36 -3.05
N ALA A 138 7.12 20.90 -3.47
CA ALA A 138 7.10 22.13 -4.28
C ALA A 138 7.74 23.30 -3.56
N ARG A 139 7.40 23.46 -2.28
CA ARG A 139 7.92 24.53 -1.43
C ARG A 139 9.42 24.36 -1.14
N LEU A 140 9.88 23.13 -0.95
CA LEU A 140 11.30 22.84 -0.67
C LEU A 140 12.22 23.13 -1.87
N VAL A 141 11.71 23.05 -3.09
CA VAL A 141 12.47 23.38 -4.32
C VAL A 141 12.52 24.90 -4.57
N GLU A 142 11.52 25.66 -4.09
CA GLU A 142 11.46 27.12 -4.23
C GLU A 142 12.32 27.89 -3.22
N GLU A 143 12.88 27.22 -2.20
CA GLU A 143 13.80 27.80 -1.21
C GLU A 143 15.27 27.38 -1.44
N PRO A 144 15.96 27.78 -2.54
CA PRO A 144 17.40 27.59 -2.65
C PRO A 144 18.11 28.80 -2.04
N GLY A 145 18.40 28.74 -0.74
CA GLY A 145 19.41 29.59 -0.11
C GLY A 145 18.86 30.69 0.80
N ALA A 146 18.96 30.45 2.11
CA ALA A 146 19.26 31.46 3.12
C ALA A 146 20.75 31.37 3.48
#